data_AF-A0A2R6M8N6-F1
#
_entry.id   AF-A0A2R6M8N6-F1
#
_cell.length_a   1.000
_cell.length_b   1.000
_cell.length_c   1.000
_cell.angle_alpha   90.00
_cell.angle_beta   90.00
_cell.angle_gamma   90.00
#
_symmetry.space_group_name_H-M   'P 1'
#
loop_
_entity.id
_entity.type
_entity.pdbx_description
1 polymer ?
#
loop_
_entity_poly.entity_id
_entity_poly.type
_entity_poly.pdbx_seq_one_letter_code
_entity_poly.pdbx_strand_id
1 'polypeptide(L)'
;MDRELMDEPHLRGHRVSVRRVHALVEERGLEPRTVADRLGLALADVYRALAYYHDNPGEMHELEQRRAERIEQSRESGAIRGPEDL
;
A
#
# COMPACT_ATOMS: atom_id res chain seq x y z
N MET A 1 -10.20 -0.93 -9.97
CA MET A 1 -8.76 -0.80 -9.72
C MET A 1 -8.17 -0.27 -11.02
N ASP A 2 -7.47 0.85 -11.00
CA ASP A 2 -6.72 1.37 -12.15
C ASP A 2 -5.28 0.87 -11.99
N ARG A 3 -4.79 0.05 -12.93
CA ARG A 3 -3.48 -0.63 -12.83
C ARG A 3 -2.41 0.00 -13.74
N GLU A 4 -2.76 1.03 -14.51
CA GLU A 4 -1.95 1.49 -15.65
C GLU A 4 -0.80 2.45 -15.31
N LEU A 5 -0.64 2.90 -14.06
CA LEU A 5 0.43 3.85 -13.68
C LEU A 5 1.15 3.53 -12.37
N MET A 6 0.78 2.45 -11.66
CA MET A 6 1.36 2.13 -10.36
C MET A 6 1.54 0.62 -10.21
N ASP A 7 2.67 0.19 -9.66
CA ASP A 7 3.06 -1.23 -9.52
C ASP A 7 2.14 -2.06 -8.60
N GLU A 8 1.29 -1.41 -7.79
CA GLU A 8 0.34 -2.06 -6.88
C GLU A 8 -1.12 -1.72 -7.27
N PRO A 9 -2.13 -2.52 -6.87
CA PRO A 9 -3.54 -2.14 -6.97
C PRO A 9 -3.88 -0.93 -6.10
N HIS A 10 -4.54 0.06 -6.69
CA HIS A 10 -4.93 1.30 -6.04
C HIS A 10 -6.45 1.50 -5.98
N LEU A 11 -6.90 2.11 -4.89
CA LEU A 11 -8.27 2.59 -4.77
C LEU A 11 -8.52 3.64 -5.88
N ARG A 12 -9.64 3.51 -6.61
CA ARG A 12 -9.94 4.43 -7.72
C ARG A 12 -9.96 5.88 -7.24
N GLY A 13 -9.30 6.77 -7.96
CA GLY A 13 -9.19 8.19 -7.60
C GLY A 13 -8.20 8.49 -6.48
N HIS A 14 -7.51 7.49 -5.93
CA HIS A 14 -6.56 7.66 -4.84
C HIS A 14 -5.21 6.99 -5.14
N ARG A 15 -4.12 7.62 -4.68
CA ARG A 15 -2.78 7.01 -4.68
C ARG A 15 -2.56 6.10 -3.44
N VAL A 16 -3.64 5.56 -2.89
CA VAL A 16 -3.61 4.64 -1.74
C VAL A 16 -3.69 3.23 -2.29
N SER A 17 -2.70 2.40 -1.99
CA SER A 17 -2.71 1.00 -2.40
C SER A 17 -3.56 0.13 -1.48
N VAL A 18 -4.07 -0.98 -2.02
CA VAL A 18 -4.85 -1.97 -1.25
C VAL A 18 -4.05 -2.51 -0.06
N ARG A 19 -2.78 -2.84 -0.29
CA ARG A 19 -1.84 -3.30 0.74
C ARG A 19 -1.67 -2.30 1.88
N ARG A 20 -1.59 -0.99 1.57
CA ARG A 20 -1.52 0.06 2.59
C ARG A 20 -2.77 0.09 3.49
N VAL A 21 -3.96 -0.12 2.91
CA VAL A 21 -5.20 -0.20 3.70
C VAL A 21 -5.17 -1.42 4.62
N HIS A 22 -4.82 -2.60 4.10
CA HIS A 22 -4.65 -3.83 4.89
C HIS A 22 -3.69 -3.62 6.07
N ALA A 23 -2.49 -3.10 5.81
CA ALA A 23 -1.48 -2.87 6.85
C ALA A 23 -1.95 -1.91 7.95
N LEU A 24 -2.75 -0.90 7.61
CA LEU A 24 -3.30 0.02 8.61
C LEU A 24 -4.40 -0.63 9.46
N VAL A 25 -5.30 -1.38 8.84
CA VAL A 25 -6.46 -1.96 9.52
C VAL A 25 -6.09 -3.23 10.28
N GLU A 26 -5.51 -4.21 9.60
CA GLU A 26 -5.33 -5.56 10.15
C GLU A 26 -3.99 -5.74 10.86
N GLU A 27 -2.89 -5.18 10.32
CA GLU A 27 -1.57 -5.30 10.98
C GLU A 27 -1.40 -4.30 12.12
N ARG A 28 -1.91 -3.08 11.96
CA ARG A 28 -1.81 -2.00 12.98
C ARG A 28 -3.07 -1.84 13.83
N GLY A 29 -4.13 -2.61 13.56
CA GLY A 29 -5.36 -2.61 14.36
C GLY A 29 -6.14 -1.30 14.33
N LEU A 30 -6.01 -0.48 13.27
CA LEU A 30 -6.80 0.74 13.15
C LEU A 30 -8.22 0.41 12.67
N GLU A 31 -9.21 1.06 13.29
CA GLU A 31 -10.59 0.97 12.83
C GLU A 31 -10.73 1.43 11.37
N PRO A 32 -11.48 0.71 10.51
CA PRO A 32 -11.68 1.08 9.11
C PRO A 32 -12.15 2.52 8.91
N ARG A 33 -13.00 3.02 9.83
CA ARG A 33 -13.46 4.41 9.83
C ARG A 33 -12.32 5.39 10.09
N THR A 34 -11.44 5.11 11.04
CA THR A 34 -10.26 5.94 11.30
C THR A 34 -9.32 5.98 10.10
N VAL A 35 -9.15 4.87 9.38
CA VAL A 35 -8.35 4.83 8.15
C VAL A 35 -9.01 5.66 7.05
N ALA A 36 -10.34 5.55 6.89
CA ALA A 36 -11.09 6.32 5.91
C ALA A 36 -10.93 7.83 6.15
N ASP A 37 -11.15 8.28 7.39
CA ASP A 37 -11.05 9.69 7.77
C ASP A 37 -9.63 10.24 7.55
N ARG A 38 -8.59 9.50 7.94
CA ARG A 38 -7.19 9.94 7.82
C ARG A 38 -6.69 10.02 6.37
N LEU A 39 -7.20 9.15 5.51
CA LEU A 39 -6.75 9.05 4.11
C LEU A 39 -7.70 9.76 3.13
N GLY A 40 -8.79 10.36 3.62
CA GLY A 40 -9.81 11.01 2.78
C GLY A 40 -10.51 10.02 1.85
N LEU A 41 -10.76 8.79 2.32
CA LEU A 41 -11.40 7.72 1.56
C LEU A 41 -12.87 7.59 1.95
N ALA A 42 -13.70 7.10 1.04
CA ALA A 42 -15.01 6.59 1.44
C ALA A 42 -14.82 5.31 2.27
N LEU A 43 -15.59 5.14 3.34
CA LEU A 43 -15.54 3.93 4.18
C LEU A 43 -15.81 2.65 3.36
N ALA A 44 -16.69 2.72 2.36
CA ALA A 44 -16.95 1.61 1.45
C ALA A 44 -15.71 1.21 0.62
N ASP A 45 -14.83 2.16 0.31
CA ASP A 45 -13.61 1.88 -0.44
C ASP A 45 -12.56 1.19 0.43
N VAL A 46 -12.54 1.49 1.74
CA VAL A 46 -11.71 0.77 2.72
C VAL A 46 -12.13 -0.69 2.78
N TYR A 47 -13.41 -0.99 2.98
CA TYR A 47 -13.88 -2.37 2.99
C TYR A 47 -13.68 -3.09 1.66
N ARG A 48 -13.88 -2.41 0.53
CA ARG A 48 -13.62 -2.99 -0.79
C ARG A 48 -12.14 -3.32 -0.98
N ALA A 49 -11.23 -2.50 -0.44
CA ALA A 49 -9.81 -2.80 -0.47
C ALA A 49 -9.47 -4.03 0.38
N LEU A 50 -10.03 -4.15 1.59
CA LEU A 50 -9.83 -5.34 2.43
C LEU A 50 -10.36 -6.61 1.76
N ALA A 51 -11.56 -6.55 1.18
CA ALA A 51 -12.10 -7.66 0.40
C ALA A 51 -11.18 -8.03 -0.77
N TYR A 52 -10.71 -7.04 -1.54
CA TYR A 52 -9.77 -7.29 -2.63
C TYR A 52 -8.46 -7.93 -2.15
N TYR A 53 -7.91 -7.50 -1.02
CA TYR A 53 -6.67 -8.07 -0.47
C TYR A 53 -6.83 -9.57 -0.20
N HIS A 54 -7.91 -9.95 0.50
CA HIS A 54 -8.18 -11.34 0.87
C HIS A 54 -8.63 -12.21 -0.30
N ASP A 55 -9.28 -11.63 -1.31
CA ASP A 55 -9.67 -12.35 -2.53
C ASP A 55 -8.48 -12.60 -3.48
N ASN A 56 -7.35 -11.91 -3.30
CA ASN A 56 -6.20 -11.96 -4.21
C ASN A 56 -4.86 -12.25 -3.49
N PRO A 57 -4.75 -13.34 -2.69
CA PRO A 57 -3.57 -13.59 -1.86
C PRO A 57 -2.29 -13.82 -2.69
N GLY A 58 -2.40 -14.45 -3.86
CA GLY A 58 -1.26 -14.67 -4.76
C GLY A 58 -0.68 -13.34 -5.28
N GLU A 59 -1.54 -12.43 -5.72
CA GLU A 59 -1.13 -11.10 -6.16
C GLU A 59 -0.47 -10.32 -5.01
N MET A 60 -1.07 -10.35 -3.81
CA MET A 60 -0.52 -9.66 -2.64
C MET A 60 0.86 -10.21 -2.26
N HIS A 61 1.05 -11.54 -2.30
CA HIS A 61 2.34 -12.15 -2.01
C HIS A 61 3.44 -11.73 -2.98
N GLU A 62 3.14 -11.68 -4.29
CA GLU A 62 4.11 -11.19 -5.27
C GLU A 62 4.46 -9.70 -5.07
N LEU A 63 3.47 -8.88 -4.71
CA LEU A 63 3.69 -7.46 -4.43
C LEU A 63 4.62 -7.26 -3.22
N GLU A 64 4.43 -8.04 -2.16
CA GLU A 64 5.33 -8.01 -0.99
C GLU A 64 6.77 -8.40 -1.37
N GLN A 65 6.95 -9.44 -2.18
CA GLN A 65 8.27 -9.88 -2.64
C GLN A 65 8.97 -8.79 -3.48
N ARG A 66 8.29 -8.27 -4.51
CA ARG A 66 8.83 -7.19 -5.37
C ARG A 66 9.19 -5.95 -4.56
N ARG A 67 8.43 -5.66 -3.49
CA ARG A 67 8.73 -4.53 -2.60
C ARG A 67 9.96 -4.78 -1.73
N ALA A 68 10.10 -5.99 -1.18
CA ALA A 68 11.25 -6.38 -0.38
C ALA A 68 12.55 -6.26 -1.20
N GLU A 69 12.54 -6.78 -2.43
CA GLU A 69 13.65 -6.68 -3.38
C GLU A 69 14.04 -5.22 -3.66
N ARG A 70 13.05 -4.35 -3.90
CA ARG A 70 13.29 -2.93 -4.21
C ARG A 70 13.88 -2.17 -3.02
N ILE A 71 13.44 -2.50 -1.80
CA ILE A 71 14.00 -1.93 -0.57
C ILE A 71 15.45 -2.37 -0.39
N GLU A 72 15.76 -3.63 -0.68
CA GLU A 72 17.11 -4.16 -0.57
C GLU A 72 18.05 -3.53 -1.60
N GLN A 73 17.65 -3.48 -2.87
CA GLN A 73 18.40 -2.80 -3.94
C GLN A 73 18.65 -1.32 -3.62
N SER A 74 17.68 -0.63 -2.99
CA SER A 74 17.85 0.76 -2.56
C SER A 74 18.87 0.92 -1.43
N ARG A 75 18.99 -0.07 -0.53
CA ARG A 75 20.01 -0.07 0.54
C ARG A 75 21.40 -0.33 -0.03
N GLU A 76 21.51 -1.29 -0.94
CA GLU A 76 22.76 -1.65 -1.61
C GLU A 76 23.30 -0.52 -2.50
N SER A 77 22.41 0.26 -3.12
CA SER A 77 22.78 1.35 -4.04
C SER A 77 23.09 2.69 -3.35
N GLY A 78 23.02 2.79 -2.02
CA GLY A 78 23.33 4.02 -1.27
C GLY A 78 22.38 5.21 -1.51
N ALA A 79 21.21 4.98 -2.10
CA ALA A 79 20.27 6.03 -2.51
C ALA A 79 19.46 6.67 -1.36
N ILE A 80 19.83 6.42 -0.11
CA ILE A 80 19.32 7.15 1.06
C ILE A 80 20.46 8.00 1.64
N ARG A 81 20.92 9.00 0.86
CA ARG A 81 21.60 10.16 1.45
C ARG A 81 20.52 11.22 1.68
N GLY A 82 20.13 11.39 2.94
CA GLY A 82 19.26 12.49 3.35
C GLY A 82 19.91 13.85 3.02
N PRO A 83 19.12 14.93 2.86
CA PRO A 83 19.58 16.24 2.39
C PRO A 83 20.39 17.05 3.43
N GLU A 84 21.26 16.40 4.19
CA GLU A 84 22.09 17.03 5.24
C GLU A 84 23.56 17.15 4.86
N ASP A 85 23.92 16.88 3.61
CA ASP A 85 25.29 17.03 3.07
C ASP A 85 25.37 17.94 1.82
N LEU A 86 24.78 19.14 1.87
CA LEU A 86 24.94 20.18 0.84
C LEU A 86 25.21 21.55 1.46
#